data_AF-W5XZK6-F1
#
_entry.id   AF-W5XZK6-F1
#
_cell.length_a   1.000
_cell.length_b   1.000
_cell.length_c   1.000
_cell.angle_alpha   90.00
_cell.angle_beta   90.00
_cell.angle_gamma   90.00
#
_symmetry.space_group_name_H-M   'P 1'
#
loop_
_entity.id
_entity.type
_entity.pdbx_description
1 polymer ?
#
loop_
_entity_poly.entity_id
_entity_poly.type
_entity_poly.pdbx_seq_one_letter_code
_entity_poly.pdbx_strand_id
1 'polypeptide(L)'
;MKKYSVAASAAILVMAAGLSACSDDQQDAASSAASSVANNAGSAVSSAAAGAMSAAKSAGAEASAAVESAMNNTTDITVGGKQVSVPAALASAIDSHSDDLGEPSAVDVGENGTYLVTYPEGKYLAYNEQGEPVLVQGMIAETWMSQGGFESTLGAPVAEERTVDNGWSQEFANGTIKWVDNGTGYAAEVTPK
;
A
#
# COMPACT_ATOMS: atom_id res chain seq x y z
N MET A 1 -27.07 22.36 -20.43
CA MET A 1 -26.11 22.50 -21.54
C MET A 1 -25.53 23.90 -21.57
N LYS A 2 -24.28 24.11 -21.15
CA LYS A 2 -23.51 25.35 -21.36
C LYS A 2 -22.12 24.95 -21.83
N LYS A 3 -21.65 25.55 -22.94
CA LYS A 3 -20.31 25.37 -23.51
C LYS A 3 -19.49 26.61 -23.16
N TYR A 4 -18.20 26.46 -22.87
CA TYR A 4 -17.23 27.56 -22.90
C TYR A 4 -15.94 27.13 -23.60
N SER A 5 -15.30 28.10 -24.26
CA SER A 5 -14.35 27.88 -25.34
C SER A 5 -12.88 27.91 -24.88
N VAL A 6 -12.02 27.23 -25.62
CA VAL A 6 -10.55 27.27 -25.48
C VAL A 6 -10.00 28.57 -26.07
N ALA A 7 -8.99 29.15 -25.42
CA ALA A 7 -8.13 30.20 -25.97
C ALA A 7 -6.67 29.76 -25.90
N ALA A 8 -5.91 30.02 -26.97
CA ALA A 8 -4.50 29.66 -27.09
C ALA A 8 -3.57 30.77 -26.56
N SER A 9 -2.35 30.41 -26.15
CA SER A 9 -1.20 31.31 -26.10
C SER A 9 0.09 30.49 -26.14
N ALA A 10 1.04 30.91 -26.96
CA ALA A 10 2.33 30.24 -27.16
C ALA A 10 3.46 30.95 -26.43
N ALA A 11 4.48 30.20 -26.02
CA ALA A 11 5.80 30.73 -25.68
C ALA A 11 6.88 29.71 -26.07
N ILE A 12 7.83 30.16 -26.89
CA ILE A 12 8.98 29.36 -27.33
C ILE A 12 10.12 29.58 -26.33
N LEU A 13 10.79 28.51 -25.92
CA LEU A 13 12.07 28.62 -25.20
C LEU A 13 13.06 27.58 -25.74
N VAL A 14 14.09 28.09 -26.40
CA VAL A 14 15.22 27.32 -26.94
C VAL A 14 16.29 27.21 -25.85
N MET A 15 16.78 26.00 -25.58
CA MET A 15 18.18 25.80 -25.20
C MET A 15 18.72 24.54 -25.86
N ALA A 16 19.92 24.66 -26.43
CA ALA A 16 20.62 23.60 -27.11
C ALA A 16 21.68 22.98 -26.21
N ALA A 17 21.79 21.66 -26.26
CA ALA A 17 23.00 20.93 -25.91
C ALA A 17 23.05 19.68 -26.83
N GLY A 18 23.94 19.70 -27.81
CA GLY A 18 24.14 18.57 -28.72
C GLY A 18 25.42 17.82 -28.39
N LEU A 19 25.43 16.52 -28.70
CA LEU A 19 26.61 15.71 -29.00
C LEU A 19 26.20 14.68 -30.07
N SER A 20 27.13 14.29 -30.95
CA SER A 20 26.81 13.86 -32.32
C SER A 20 27.03 12.37 -32.63
N ALA A 21 26.16 11.83 -33.52
CA ALA A 21 26.40 10.75 -34.49
C ALA A 21 26.71 9.33 -33.95
N CYS A 22 26.24 8.20 -34.53
CA CYS A 22 25.45 7.92 -35.75
C CYS A 22 24.38 6.83 -35.40
N SER A 23 23.35 6.48 -36.20
CA SER A 23 22.86 6.99 -37.50
C SER A 23 21.37 6.60 -37.71
N ASP A 24 20.93 6.72 -38.96
CA ASP A 24 19.66 6.42 -39.63
C ASP A 24 19.14 4.95 -39.49
N ASP A 25 17.88 4.60 -39.73
CA ASP A 25 16.81 5.30 -40.48
C ASP A 25 15.39 4.79 -40.09
N GLN A 26 14.34 5.50 -40.54
CA GLN A 26 12.89 5.15 -40.54
C GLN A 26 12.14 5.11 -39.17
N GLN A 27 10.84 5.47 -39.09
CA GLN A 27 9.95 6.27 -39.96
C GLN A 27 8.60 6.50 -39.24
N ASP A 28 8.07 7.73 -39.25
CA ASP A 28 6.66 8.12 -38.96
C ASP A 28 6.06 7.73 -37.57
N ALA A 29 5.04 8.38 -37.01
CA ALA A 29 4.47 9.74 -37.15
C ALA A 29 3.52 9.97 -35.95
N ALA A 30 2.89 11.16 -35.86
CA ALA A 30 1.75 11.47 -34.99
C ALA A 30 2.05 11.47 -33.46
N SER A 31 2.16 12.61 -32.75
CA SER A 31 1.22 13.75 -32.70
C SER A 31 -0.20 13.25 -32.43
N SER A 32 -0.91 13.55 -31.34
CA SER A 32 -0.79 14.69 -30.41
C SER A 32 -1.86 14.53 -29.33
N ALA A 33 -1.65 15.01 -28.10
CA ALA A 33 -2.70 15.58 -27.24
C ALA A 33 -2.12 16.11 -25.91
N ALA A 34 -1.73 17.38 -25.88
CA ALA A 34 -1.72 18.09 -24.60
C ALA A 34 -3.17 18.40 -24.19
N SER A 35 -3.56 18.12 -22.93
CA SER A 35 -4.45 18.97 -22.08
C SER A 35 -5.21 18.17 -21.01
N SER A 36 -4.61 17.96 -19.84
CA SER A 36 -5.36 17.69 -18.59
C SER A 36 -4.55 18.03 -17.32
N VAL A 37 -4.18 19.32 -17.19
CA VAL A 37 -3.74 19.83 -15.87
C VAL A 37 -4.96 19.95 -14.96
N ALA A 38 -5.21 18.90 -14.17
CA ALA A 38 -6.11 18.90 -13.01
C ALA A 38 -5.78 17.78 -12.02
N ASN A 39 -5.42 16.57 -12.52
CA ASN A 39 -5.14 15.40 -11.68
C ASN A 39 -3.72 14.88 -11.90
N ASN A 40 -2.68 15.70 -11.65
CA ASN A 40 -1.31 15.20 -11.77
C ASN A 40 -0.23 15.89 -10.92
N ALA A 41 -0.43 15.92 -9.60
CA ALA A 41 0.70 16.10 -8.67
C ALA A 41 1.66 14.87 -8.68
N GLY A 42 1.19 13.71 -9.17
CA GLY A 42 1.95 12.46 -9.24
C GLY A 42 3.15 12.48 -10.19
N SER A 43 3.01 12.92 -11.44
CA SER A 43 4.11 12.81 -12.42
C SER A 43 5.26 13.81 -12.26
N ALA A 44 5.05 14.90 -11.50
CA ALA A 44 6.16 15.77 -11.10
C ALA A 44 7.00 15.12 -9.99
N VAL A 45 6.35 14.46 -9.02
CA VAL A 45 7.05 13.64 -8.03
C VAL A 45 7.72 12.43 -8.69
N SER A 46 7.09 11.79 -9.68
CA SER A 46 7.63 10.59 -10.33
C SER A 46 8.84 10.86 -11.23
N SER A 47 8.97 12.05 -11.83
CA SER A 47 10.16 12.41 -12.62
C SER A 47 11.35 12.80 -11.75
N ALA A 48 11.12 13.47 -10.62
CA ALA A 48 12.15 13.67 -9.59
C ALA A 48 12.55 12.35 -8.91
N ALA A 49 11.58 11.48 -8.61
CA ALA A 49 11.81 10.14 -8.07
C ALA A 49 12.55 9.24 -9.06
N ALA A 50 12.21 9.26 -10.37
CA ALA A 50 12.95 8.55 -11.40
C ALA A 50 14.41 9.03 -11.53
N GLY A 51 14.66 10.33 -11.34
CA GLY A 51 16.01 10.89 -11.23
C GLY A 51 16.77 10.35 -10.00
N ALA A 52 16.12 10.33 -8.84
CA ALA A 52 16.69 9.77 -7.61
C ALA A 52 16.93 8.24 -7.70
N MET A 53 16.00 7.49 -8.30
CA MET A 53 16.12 6.06 -8.58
C MET A 53 17.29 5.76 -9.52
N SER A 54 17.49 6.60 -10.55
CA SER A 54 18.61 6.47 -11.48
C SER A 54 19.97 6.62 -10.79
N ALA A 55 20.05 7.44 -9.72
CA ALA A 55 21.24 7.53 -8.88
C ALA A 55 21.36 6.36 -7.88
N ALA A 56 20.26 5.92 -7.27
CA ALA A 56 20.23 4.80 -6.33
C ALA A 56 20.56 3.45 -7.01
N LYS A 57 20.24 3.28 -8.30
CA LYS A 57 20.52 2.06 -9.08
C LYS A 57 22.01 1.69 -9.11
N SER A 58 22.91 2.64 -8.84
CA SER A 58 24.36 2.41 -8.76
C SER A 58 24.82 1.66 -7.49
N ALA A 59 23.95 1.39 -6.51
CA ALA A 59 24.35 0.93 -5.17
C ALA A 59 23.84 -0.45 -4.73
N GLY A 60 22.90 -1.09 -5.43
CA GLY A 60 22.44 -2.45 -5.09
C GLY A 60 21.15 -2.86 -5.82
N ALA A 61 21.20 -3.94 -6.61
CA ALA A 61 20.16 -4.23 -7.60
C ALA A 61 19.12 -5.30 -7.20
N GLU A 62 19.29 -5.98 -6.06
CA GLU A 62 18.54 -7.22 -5.75
C GLU A 62 17.27 -7.01 -4.91
N ALA A 63 17.01 -5.82 -4.37
CA ALA A 63 15.79 -5.53 -3.60
C ALA A 63 14.63 -4.94 -4.45
N SER A 64 14.93 -4.13 -5.48
CA SER A 64 13.89 -3.34 -6.16
C SER A 64 13.01 -4.13 -7.14
N ALA A 65 13.47 -5.24 -7.71
CA ALA A 65 12.70 -5.95 -8.75
C ALA A 65 11.47 -6.70 -8.18
N ALA A 66 11.55 -7.21 -6.95
CA ALA A 66 10.42 -7.82 -6.26
C ALA A 66 9.42 -6.74 -5.78
N VAL A 67 9.94 -5.61 -5.29
CA VAL A 67 9.14 -4.47 -4.80
C VAL A 67 8.37 -3.81 -5.95
N GLU A 68 8.99 -3.53 -7.10
CA GLU A 68 8.29 -2.94 -8.25
C GLU A 68 7.21 -3.86 -8.81
N SER A 69 7.41 -5.19 -8.81
CA SER A 69 6.37 -6.13 -9.28
C SER A 69 5.15 -6.24 -8.35
N ALA A 70 5.30 -5.87 -7.07
CA ALA A 70 4.18 -5.80 -6.11
C ALA A 70 3.47 -4.44 -6.19
N MET A 71 4.22 -3.35 -6.31
CA MET A 71 3.68 -1.98 -6.31
C MET A 71 2.97 -1.59 -7.62
N ASN A 72 3.24 -2.27 -8.74
CA ASN A 72 2.63 -1.96 -10.04
C ASN A 72 1.36 -2.76 -10.38
N ASN A 73 0.91 -3.66 -9.48
CA ASN A 73 -0.28 -4.48 -9.66
C ASN A 73 -1.34 -4.14 -8.60
N THR A 74 -1.90 -2.92 -8.69
CA THR A 74 -3.02 -2.49 -7.86
C THR A 74 -4.37 -2.75 -8.54
N THR A 75 -5.39 -3.02 -7.74
CA THR A 75 -6.79 -3.24 -8.15
C THR A 75 -7.67 -2.26 -7.38
N ASP A 76 -8.60 -1.62 -8.09
CA ASP A 76 -9.57 -0.72 -7.46
C ASP A 76 -10.74 -1.55 -6.87
N ILE A 77 -10.92 -1.45 -5.56
CA ILE A 77 -12.06 -2.05 -4.82
C ILE A 77 -13.04 -0.95 -4.39
N THR A 78 -14.31 -1.30 -4.19
CA THR A 78 -15.32 -0.36 -3.68
C THR A 78 -15.66 -0.67 -2.23
N VAL A 79 -15.44 0.28 -1.32
CA VAL A 79 -15.68 0.15 0.12
C VAL A 79 -16.54 1.32 0.57
N GLY A 80 -17.72 1.03 1.13
CA GLY A 80 -18.70 2.06 1.52
C GLY A 80 -19.10 3.03 0.39
N GLY A 81 -19.08 2.57 -0.86
CA GLY A 81 -19.35 3.39 -2.06
C GLY A 81 -18.20 4.29 -2.52
N LYS A 82 -17.00 4.16 -1.93
CA LYS A 82 -15.77 4.85 -2.37
C LYS A 82 -14.86 3.84 -3.06
N GLN A 83 -14.24 4.23 -4.17
CA GLN A 83 -13.19 3.42 -4.80
C GLN A 83 -11.86 3.66 -4.10
N VAL A 84 -11.12 2.59 -3.80
CA VAL A 84 -9.80 2.59 -3.17
C VAL A 84 -8.89 1.65 -3.95
N SER A 85 -7.71 2.11 -4.33
CA SER A 85 -6.72 1.28 -5.04
C SER A 85 -5.85 0.54 -4.03
N VAL A 86 -5.89 -0.80 -4.08
CA VAL A 86 -5.16 -1.70 -3.16
C VAL A 86 -4.29 -2.67 -3.94
N PRO A 87 -3.22 -3.25 -3.35
CA PRO A 87 -2.43 -4.29 -4.01
C PRO A 87 -3.31 -5.50 -4.36
N ALA A 88 -3.07 -6.15 -5.50
CA ALA A 88 -3.87 -7.29 -5.94
C ALA A 88 -3.89 -8.44 -4.92
N ALA A 89 -2.78 -8.67 -4.21
CA ALA A 89 -2.72 -9.63 -3.11
C ALA A 89 -3.70 -9.31 -1.96
N LEU A 90 -3.85 -8.02 -1.62
CA LEU A 90 -4.84 -7.59 -0.63
C LEU A 90 -6.26 -7.74 -1.17
N ALA A 91 -6.52 -7.38 -2.43
CA ALA A 91 -7.83 -7.57 -3.06
C ALA A 91 -8.26 -9.05 -3.06
N SER A 92 -7.35 -9.97 -3.43
CA SER A 92 -7.60 -11.41 -3.37
C SER A 92 -7.83 -11.93 -1.96
N ALA A 93 -7.13 -11.38 -0.95
CA ALA A 93 -7.34 -11.76 0.44
C ALA A 93 -8.68 -11.23 0.99
N ILE A 94 -9.12 -10.03 0.59
CA ILE A 94 -10.46 -9.50 0.92
C ILE A 94 -11.55 -10.40 0.32
N ASP A 95 -11.43 -10.78 -0.95
CA ASP A 95 -12.37 -11.69 -1.64
C ASP A 95 -12.42 -13.06 -0.93
N SER A 96 -11.25 -13.66 -0.66
CA SER A 96 -11.12 -14.96 0.03
C SER A 96 -11.71 -14.98 1.45
N HIS A 97 -11.74 -13.83 2.12
CA HIS A 97 -12.27 -13.69 3.49
C HIS A 97 -13.71 -13.14 3.54
N SER A 98 -14.34 -12.85 2.40
CA SER A 98 -15.66 -12.21 2.36
C SER A 98 -16.77 -13.07 2.99
N ASP A 99 -16.60 -14.39 3.03
CA ASP A 99 -17.55 -15.32 3.68
C ASP A 99 -17.43 -15.34 5.22
N ASP A 100 -16.28 -15.00 5.83
CA ASP A 100 -16.05 -15.04 7.29
C ASP A 100 -16.02 -13.64 7.94
N LEU A 101 -15.34 -12.70 7.29
CA LEU A 101 -15.19 -11.33 7.78
C LEU A 101 -16.33 -10.40 7.28
N GLY A 102 -17.06 -10.84 6.25
CA GLY A 102 -18.08 -10.03 5.58
C GLY A 102 -17.47 -8.94 4.69
N GLU A 103 -18.27 -7.93 4.35
CA GLU A 103 -17.80 -6.78 3.58
C GLU A 103 -16.90 -5.86 4.45
N PRO A 104 -15.80 -5.31 3.89
CA PRO A 104 -14.97 -4.34 4.60
C PRO A 104 -15.75 -3.05 4.85
N SER A 105 -15.56 -2.48 6.04
CA SER A 105 -16.22 -1.23 6.48
C SER A 105 -15.37 0.02 6.17
N ALA A 106 -14.05 -0.12 6.21
CA ALA A 106 -13.08 0.91 5.85
C ALA A 106 -11.78 0.28 5.33
N VAL A 107 -11.03 1.04 4.54
CA VAL A 107 -9.66 0.72 4.14
C VAL A 107 -8.84 1.97 4.33
N ASP A 108 -7.90 1.92 5.28
CA ASP A 108 -6.94 2.97 5.56
C ASP A 108 -5.63 2.65 4.84
N VAL A 109 -5.07 3.65 4.16
CA VAL A 109 -3.78 3.54 3.46
C VAL A 109 -2.71 4.11 4.38
N GLY A 110 -1.79 3.27 4.82
CA GLY A 110 -0.66 3.66 5.66
C GLY A 110 0.56 4.10 4.85
N GLU A 111 1.66 4.32 5.56
CA GLU A 111 2.95 4.64 4.92
C GLU A 111 3.59 3.39 4.31
N ASN A 112 4.59 3.58 3.45
CA ASN A 112 5.42 2.52 2.83
C ASN A 112 4.66 1.41 2.07
N GLY A 113 3.41 1.63 1.69
CA GLY A 113 2.57 0.63 1.02
C GLY A 113 1.86 -0.33 1.98
N THR A 114 1.77 0.01 3.27
CA THR A 114 0.90 -0.68 4.23
C THR A 114 -0.56 -0.29 4.04
N TYR A 115 -1.47 -1.21 4.36
CA TYR A 115 -2.92 -0.97 4.33
C TYR A 115 -3.58 -1.64 5.53
N LEU A 116 -4.63 -1.03 6.07
CA LEU A 116 -5.47 -1.63 7.10
C LEU A 116 -6.91 -1.72 6.61
N VAL A 117 -7.39 -2.93 6.38
CA VAL A 117 -8.81 -3.18 6.07
C VAL A 117 -9.53 -3.44 7.39
N THR A 118 -10.52 -2.61 7.72
CA THR A 118 -11.33 -2.75 8.93
C THR A 118 -12.66 -3.42 8.60
N TYR A 119 -12.95 -4.53 9.26
CA TYR A 119 -14.21 -5.26 9.13
C TYR A 119 -15.12 -5.01 10.35
N PRO A 120 -16.40 -5.41 10.29
CA PRO A 120 -17.26 -5.50 11.47
C PRO A 120 -16.62 -6.31 12.62
N GLU A 121 -17.18 -6.16 13.82
CA GLU A 121 -16.80 -6.94 15.02
C GLU A 121 -15.33 -6.81 15.48
N GLY A 122 -14.59 -5.81 14.97
CA GLY A 122 -13.20 -5.56 15.39
C GLY A 122 -12.18 -6.53 14.78
N LYS A 123 -12.51 -7.10 13.61
CA LYS A 123 -11.57 -7.88 12.79
C LYS A 123 -10.83 -6.95 11.80
N TYR A 124 -9.56 -7.20 11.54
CA TYR A 124 -8.73 -6.39 10.65
C TYR A 124 -7.85 -7.26 9.76
N LEU A 125 -7.73 -6.90 8.47
CA LEU A 125 -6.75 -7.49 7.57
C LEU A 125 -5.66 -6.44 7.30
N ALA A 126 -4.49 -6.69 7.87
CA ALA A 126 -3.35 -5.78 7.84
C ALA A 126 -2.37 -6.20 6.73
N TYR A 127 -2.20 -5.36 5.71
CA TYR A 127 -1.20 -5.56 4.66
C TYR A 127 0.12 -4.92 5.09
N ASN A 128 1.15 -5.73 5.30
CA ASN A 128 2.44 -5.29 5.81
C ASN A 128 3.40 -4.85 4.67
N GLU A 129 4.54 -4.25 5.04
CA GLU A 129 5.59 -3.82 4.08
C GLU A 129 6.24 -4.98 3.31
N GLN A 130 6.05 -6.23 3.76
CA GLN A 130 6.53 -7.44 3.07
C GLN A 130 5.59 -7.87 1.93
N GLY A 131 4.44 -7.22 1.80
CA GLY A 131 3.45 -7.49 0.76
C GLY A 131 2.43 -8.57 1.14
N GLU A 132 2.32 -8.91 2.43
CA GLU A 132 1.47 -9.99 2.92
C GLU A 132 0.26 -9.45 3.73
N PRO A 133 -0.98 -9.84 3.39
CA PRO A 133 -2.17 -9.56 4.20
C PRO A 133 -2.25 -10.57 5.36
N VAL A 134 -2.35 -10.06 6.59
CA VAL A 134 -2.42 -10.86 7.82
C VAL A 134 -3.66 -10.49 8.63
N LEU A 135 -4.46 -11.49 9.00
CA LEU A 135 -5.65 -11.31 9.84
C LEU A 135 -5.26 -11.04 11.30
N VAL A 136 -5.84 -10.01 11.90
CA VAL A 136 -5.77 -9.69 13.34
C VAL A 136 -7.19 -9.55 13.86
N GLN A 137 -7.55 -10.24 14.94
CA GLN A 137 -8.93 -10.29 15.43
C GLN A 137 -9.04 -10.33 16.96
N GLY A 138 -10.27 -10.19 17.46
CA GLY A 138 -10.62 -10.34 18.87
C GLY A 138 -9.84 -9.42 19.80
N MET A 139 -9.53 -9.93 21.00
CA MET A 139 -8.82 -9.15 22.02
C MET A 139 -7.36 -8.85 21.68
N ILE A 140 -6.75 -9.64 20.77
CA ILE A 140 -5.42 -9.35 20.24
C ILE A 140 -5.48 -8.11 19.33
N ALA A 141 -6.47 -8.02 18.44
CA ALA A 141 -6.72 -6.82 17.63
C ALA A 141 -7.03 -5.60 18.50
N GLU A 142 -7.89 -5.72 19.51
CA GLU A 142 -8.19 -4.62 20.44
C GLU A 142 -6.92 -4.13 21.15
N THR A 143 -6.08 -5.05 21.61
CA THR A 143 -4.79 -4.74 22.27
C THR A 143 -3.79 -4.06 21.32
N TRP A 144 -3.71 -4.50 20.07
CA TRP A 144 -2.81 -3.92 19.06
C TRP A 144 -3.28 -2.54 18.60
N MET A 145 -4.58 -2.39 18.29
CA MET A 145 -5.18 -1.13 17.86
C MET A 145 -5.17 -0.07 18.97
N SER A 146 -5.39 -0.46 20.23
CA SER A 146 -5.26 0.47 21.38
C SER A 146 -3.83 0.98 21.61
N GLN A 147 -2.82 0.32 21.05
CA GLN A 147 -1.41 0.75 21.04
C GLN A 147 -1.02 1.53 19.77
N GLY A 148 -1.96 1.81 18.85
CA GLY A 148 -1.70 2.53 17.60
C GLY A 148 -1.54 1.66 16.35
N GLY A 149 -1.81 0.35 16.43
CA GLY A 149 -1.75 -0.54 15.28
C GLY A 149 -0.36 -0.60 14.64
N PHE A 150 -0.24 -0.25 13.36
CA PHE A 150 1.05 -0.17 12.66
C PHE A 150 2.05 0.79 13.32
N GLU A 151 1.60 1.88 13.96
CA GLU A 151 2.45 2.82 14.69
C GLU A 151 2.82 2.36 16.11
N SER A 152 2.29 1.22 16.56
CA SER A 152 2.63 0.65 17.87
C SER A 152 4.10 0.22 17.94
N THR A 153 4.64 0.10 19.15
CA THR A 153 6.00 -0.43 19.37
C THR A 153 6.19 -1.87 18.88
N LEU A 154 5.10 -2.61 18.63
CA LEU A 154 5.10 -3.95 18.08
C LEU A 154 5.20 -3.96 16.54
N GLY A 155 4.75 -2.89 15.88
CA GLY A 155 4.70 -2.76 14.43
C GLY A 155 3.62 -3.62 13.77
N ALA A 156 3.87 -4.02 12.52
CA ALA A 156 2.98 -4.85 11.72
C ALA A 156 2.86 -6.29 12.26
N PRO A 157 1.70 -6.95 12.12
CA PRO A 157 1.59 -8.41 12.29
C PRO A 157 2.39 -9.13 11.20
N VAL A 158 3.01 -10.26 11.57
CA VAL A 158 3.84 -11.07 10.66
C VAL A 158 3.36 -12.52 10.53
N ALA A 159 2.37 -12.92 11.33
CA ALA A 159 1.69 -14.20 11.23
C ALA A 159 0.25 -14.07 11.74
N GLU A 160 -0.64 -14.96 11.33
CA GLU A 160 -2.00 -15.05 11.87
C GLU A 160 -2.01 -15.51 13.33
N GLU A 161 -3.14 -15.28 14.00
CA GLU A 161 -3.39 -15.76 15.35
C GLU A 161 -3.38 -17.30 15.42
N ARG A 162 -2.67 -17.85 16.41
CA ARG A 162 -2.63 -19.29 16.70
C ARG A 162 -3.07 -19.60 18.12
N THR A 163 -3.81 -20.71 18.28
CA THR A 163 -4.15 -21.25 19.60
C THR A 163 -2.89 -21.64 20.37
N VAL A 164 -2.90 -21.38 21.67
CA VAL A 164 -1.90 -21.81 22.65
C VAL A 164 -2.61 -22.37 23.89
N ASP A 165 -1.85 -22.95 24.82
CA ASP A 165 -2.40 -23.34 26.12
C ASP A 165 -3.10 -22.13 26.78
N ASN A 166 -4.36 -22.33 27.15
CA ASN A 166 -5.25 -21.34 27.77
C ASN A 166 -5.53 -20.06 26.94
N GLY A 167 -5.36 -20.06 25.61
CA GLY A 167 -5.82 -18.94 24.79
C GLY A 167 -5.18 -18.85 23.41
N TRP A 168 -4.79 -17.63 23.03
CA TRP A 168 -4.32 -17.29 21.68
C TRP A 168 -3.03 -16.46 21.71
N SER A 169 -2.26 -16.51 20.63
CA SER A 169 -0.99 -15.80 20.46
C SER A 169 -0.86 -15.34 19.01
N GLN A 170 -0.36 -14.11 18.81
CA GLN A 170 -0.03 -13.59 17.48
C GLN A 170 1.31 -12.86 17.49
N GLU A 171 2.07 -13.03 16.42
CA GLU A 171 3.43 -12.49 16.27
C GLU A 171 3.43 -11.22 15.42
N PHE A 172 4.19 -10.22 15.88
CA PHE A 172 4.35 -8.90 15.29
C PHE A 172 5.85 -8.64 15.06
N ALA A 173 6.18 -7.72 14.15
CA ALA A 173 7.56 -7.46 13.72
C ALA A 173 8.55 -7.28 14.89
N ASN A 174 8.12 -6.58 15.95
CA ASN A 174 8.91 -6.25 17.13
C ASN A 174 8.35 -6.87 18.43
N GLY A 175 7.53 -7.93 18.36
CA GLY A 175 7.03 -8.59 19.57
C GLY A 175 5.94 -9.63 19.36
N THR A 176 5.18 -9.89 20.42
CA THR A 176 4.10 -10.88 20.45
C THR A 176 3.02 -10.39 21.40
N ILE A 177 1.75 -10.54 20.99
CA ILE A 177 0.60 -10.39 21.90
C ILE A 177 0.03 -11.78 22.14
N LYS A 178 -0.28 -12.09 23.40
CA LYS A 178 -1.12 -13.23 23.77
C LYS A 178 -2.38 -12.74 24.45
N TRP A 179 -3.47 -13.48 24.28
CA TRP A 179 -4.68 -13.34 25.05
C TRP A 179 -4.95 -14.68 25.74
N VAL A 180 -4.64 -14.78 27.04
CA VAL A 180 -4.60 -16.06 27.78
C VAL A 180 -5.23 -15.95 29.17
N ASP A 181 -5.85 -17.04 29.63
CA ASP A 181 -6.34 -17.18 31.01
C ASP A 181 -5.25 -17.75 31.92
N ASN A 182 -4.83 -16.94 32.89
CA ASN A 182 -3.83 -17.30 33.91
C ASN A 182 -4.46 -17.84 35.21
N GLY A 183 -5.72 -18.29 35.17
CA GLY A 183 -6.47 -18.79 36.33
C GLY A 183 -7.20 -17.70 37.12
N THR A 184 -7.16 -16.45 36.63
CA THR A 184 -7.92 -15.31 37.17
C THR A 184 -8.85 -14.67 36.12
N GLY A 185 -9.00 -15.31 34.96
CA GLY A 185 -9.63 -14.74 33.77
C GLY A 185 -8.59 -14.37 32.71
N TYR A 186 -9.09 -14.16 31.49
CA TYR A 186 -8.25 -13.80 30.34
C TYR A 186 -7.66 -12.39 30.47
N ALA A 187 -6.39 -12.25 30.08
CA ALA A 187 -5.68 -10.99 30.01
C ALA A 187 -4.74 -10.94 28.79
N ALA A 188 -4.38 -9.72 28.39
CA ALA A 188 -3.43 -9.47 27.32
C ALA A 188 -2.00 -9.47 27.87
N GLU A 189 -1.14 -10.33 27.33
CA GLU A 189 0.29 -10.34 27.62
C GLU A 189 1.04 -9.82 26.39
N VAL A 190 1.69 -8.66 26.52
CA VAL A 190 2.46 -8.03 25.46
C VAL A 190 3.95 -8.25 25.74
N THR A 191 4.65 -8.89 24.81
CA THR A 191 6.09 -9.20 24.92
C THR A 191 6.85 -8.57 23.77
N PRO A 192 7.57 -7.44 23.98
CA PRO A 192 8.50 -6.87 23.01
C PRO A 192 9.70 -7.78 22.73
N LYS A 193 10.36 -7.57 21.59
CA LYS A 193 11.55 -8.31 21.13
C LYS A 193 12.85 -7.51 21.30
#